data_AF-A0A971L7H1-F1
#
_entry.id   AF-A0A971L7H1-F1
#
_cell.length_a   1.000
_cell.length_b   1.000
_cell.length_c   1.000
_cell.angle_alpha   90.00
_cell.angle_beta   90.00
_cell.angle_gamma   90.00
#
_symmetry.space_group_name_H-M   'P 1'
#
loop_
_entity.id
_entity.type
_entity.pdbx_description
1 polymer ?
#
loop_
_entity_poly.entity_id
_entity_poly.type
_entity_poly.pdbx_seq_one_letter_code
_entity_poly.pdbx_strand_id
1 'polypeptide(L)'
;MTFSRIIIVLASLLAELCCIYPLYFLLATGSGALPIITPWWFLALAGVVAVSNLLLSTGRLRLLTVVLFNLFLVVISSSWLIQQNFFPTSSFFTLSWVTKFFADNNGFFNLYRNWLLLVFIFWVYYRAVLLARKVPAFNEAISRLDISLGTLFVLLLASTLTGIHLPGALIWLLVLLLSNAVAIASTQSGKRLPRQSTWVGPGFLAVLLLPGVLAVTIFFPQLATLGEMTYTASLPLVQWLGSILLKIFLWLLRHSHMVPAKELAPSTTPAQPEPEINPEATLPAWLAALLEKLGSLAVLLFLLAVAAVVFYLLYCLICWLWRYQEPAADTPDSKRLFAWWHSFLLRLSSWLSALKLAILPWLNINQGPVASYQALLRWGRRQRHPRLKHETPYEYLQRLTQHFPENQADLSLITEQYVFYRYSGKPLADPFAENKLQAALRRLGLALPRRTAISLKNLILTLISRLKKQNN
;
A
#
# COMPACT_ATOMS: atom_id res chain seq x y z
N MET A 1 3.79 29.45 12.47
CA MET A 1 3.75 28.95 11.08
C MET A 1 3.53 30.15 10.17
N THR A 2 4.33 30.38 9.14
CA THR A 2 4.18 31.59 8.30
C THR A 2 3.02 31.40 7.33
N PHE A 3 2.11 32.38 7.25
CA PHE A 3 0.98 32.42 6.31
C PHE A 3 1.38 32.09 4.86
N SER A 4 2.55 32.57 4.44
CA SER A 4 3.17 32.25 3.14
C SER A 4 3.33 30.75 2.89
N ARG A 5 3.68 29.94 3.90
CA ARG A 5 3.81 28.48 3.74
C ARG A 5 2.49 27.81 3.42
N ILE A 6 1.41 28.28 4.04
CA ILE A 6 0.06 27.74 3.81
C ILE A 6 -0.35 28.04 2.36
N ILE A 7 -0.14 29.27 1.89
CA ILE A 7 -0.43 29.66 0.51
C ILE A 7 0.34 28.81 -0.49
N ILE A 8 1.67 28.65 -0.31
CA ILE A 8 2.49 27.86 -1.24
C ILE A 8 2.00 26.42 -1.32
N VAL A 9 1.70 25.79 -0.19
CA VAL A 9 1.25 24.39 -0.15
C VAL A 9 -0.12 24.23 -0.78
N LEU A 10 -1.08 25.10 -0.45
CA LEU A 10 -2.41 25.06 -1.05
C LEU A 10 -2.37 25.32 -2.56
N ALA A 11 -1.62 26.32 -3.00
CA ALA A 11 -1.49 26.66 -4.42
C ALA A 11 -0.79 25.55 -5.21
N SER A 12 0.29 24.97 -4.66
CA SER A 12 0.99 23.85 -5.30
C SER A 12 0.11 22.62 -5.40
N LEU A 13 -0.68 22.34 -4.36
CA LEU A 13 -1.56 21.18 -4.35
C LEU A 13 -2.74 21.40 -5.31
N LEU A 14 -3.33 22.59 -5.34
CA LEU A 14 -4.38 22.98 -6.27
C LEU A 14 -3.94 22.80 -7.73
N ALA A 15 -2.72 23.23 -8.08
CA ALA A 15 -2.14 23.02 -9.41
C ALA A 15 -2.09 21.54 -9.81
N GLU A 16 -1.69 20.66 -8.88
CA GLU A 16 -1.65 19.21 -9.13
C GLU A 16 -3.06 18.64 -9.30
N LEU A 17 -4.05 19.09 -8.51
CA LEU A 17 -5.44 18.63 -8.65
C LEU A 17 -6.04 18.97 -10.01
N CYS A 18 -5.63 20.10 -10.61
CA CYS A 18 -6.05 20.49 -11.94
C CYS A 18 -5.57 19.53 -13.04
N CYS A 19 -4.54 18.72 -12.80
CA CYS A 19 -4.15 17.63 -13.70
C CYS A 19 -4.80 16.31 -13.29
N ILE A 20 -4.82 16.03 -11.99
CA ILE A 20 -5.26 14.76 -11.42
C ILE A 20 -6.76 14.51 -11.68
N TYR A 21 -7.62 15.50 -11.42
CA TYR A 21 -9.06 15.30 -11.59
C TYR A 21 -9.46 15.07 -13.05
N PRO A 22 -8.97 15.86 -14.03
CA PRO A 22 -9.19 15.56 -15.45
C PRO A 22 -8.71 14.16 -15.87
N LEU A 23 -7.58 13.69 -15.35
CA LEU A 23 -7.11 12.32 -15.59
C LEU A 23 -8.08 11.28 -14.99
N TYR A 24 -8.50 11.46 -13.73
CA TYR A 24 -9.52 10.62 -13.09
C TYR A 24 -10.80 10.56 -13.94
N PHE A 25 -11.28 11.72 -14.38
CA PHE A 25 -12.48 11.85 -15.18
C PHE A 25 -12.37 11.09 -16.49
N LEU A 26 -11.28 11.28 -17.26
CA LEU A 26 -11.06 10.59 -18.54
C LEU A 26 -10.95 9.08 -18.37
N LEU A 27 -10.24 8.60 -17.35
CA LEU A 27 -10.11 7.17 -17.11
C LEU A 27 -11.41 6.52 -16.65
N ALA A 28 -12.20 7.22 -15.82
CA ALA A 28 -13.51 6.72 -15.39
C ALA A 28 -14.47 6.66 -16.59
N THR A 29 -14.64 7.78 -17.30
CA THR A 29 -15.56 7.87 -18.45
C THR A 29 -15.13 6.99 -19.61
N GLY A 30 -13.82 6.89 -19.90
CA GLY A 30 -13.28 6.00 -20.94
C GLY A 30 -13.51 4.52 -20.66
N SER A 31 -13.72 4.14 -19.39
CA SER A 31 -14.13 2.78 -19.01
C SER A 31 -15.65 2.56 -19.06
N GLY A 32 -16.43 3.54 -19.52
CA GLY A 32 -17.90 3.52 -19.50
C GLY A 32 -18.50 3.79 -18.11
N ALA A 33 -17.68 4.11 -17.12
CA ALA A 33 -18.13 4.35 -15.76
C ALA A 33 -18.33 5.85 -15.50
N LEU A 34 -19.48 6.22 -14.92
CA LEU A 34 -19.72 7.63 -14.55
C LEU A 34 -18.80 8.03 -13.38
N PRO A 35 -18.16 9.21 -13.43
CA PRO A 35 -17.34 9.71 -12.33
C PRO A 35 -18.21 9.93 -11.10
N ILE A 36 -17.75 9.43 -9.96
CA ILE A 36 -18.47 9.46 -8.68
C ILE A 36 -18.31 10.82 -8.00
N ILE A 37 -17.07 11.32 -8.01
CA ILE A 37 -16.68 12.49 -7.23
C ILE A 37 -16.78 13.73 -8.11
N THR A 38 -17.41 14.78 -7.56
CA THR A 38 -17.41 16.10 -8.18
C THR A 38 -16.07 16.81 -7.97
N PRO A 39 -15.69 17.76 -8.84
CA PRO A 39 -14.47 18.55 -8.71
C PRO A 39 -14.33 19.19 -7.32
N TRP A 40 -15.44 19.74 -6.82
CA TRP A 40 -15.52 20.46 -5.56
C TRP A 40 -15.19 19.61 -4.35
N TRP A 41 -15.65 18.36 -4.36
CA TRP A 41 -15.36 17.44 -3.28
C TRP A 41 -13.87 17.07 -3.25
N PHE A 42 -13.26 16.88 -4.42
CA PHE A 42 -11.81 16.63 -4.55
C PHE A 42 -10.99 17.82 -4.03
N LEU A 43 -11.40 19.05 -4.38
CA LEU A 43 -10.79 20.29 -3.88
C LEU A 43 -10.96 20.47 -2.36
N ALA A 44 -12.15 20.20 -1.84
CA ALA A 44 -12.44 20.32 -0.41
C ALA A 44 -11.62 19.32 0.41
N LEU A 45 -11.58 18.05 -0.03
CA LEU A 45 -10.78 17.00 0.59
C LEU A 45 -9.31 17.39 0.66
N ALA A 46 -8.75 17.80 -0.49
CA ALA A 46 -7.39 18.26 -0.60
C ALA A 46 -7.07 19.45 0.32
N GLY A 47 -7.95 20.46 0.36
CA GLY A 47 -7.80 21.64 1.21
C GLY A 47 -7.80 21.28 2.69
N VAL A 48 -8.77 20.47 3.12
CA VAL A 48 -8.85 19.98 4.51
C VAL A 48 -7.59 19.21 4.88
N VAL A 49 -7.18 18.25 4.06
CA VAL A 49 -5.99 17.43 4.32
C VAL A 49 -4.72 18.28 4.37
N ALA A 50 -4.55 19.22 3.42
CA ALA A 50 -3.40 20.12 3.41
C ALA A 50 -3.34 21.00 4.66
N VAL A 51 -4.45 21.65 5.03
CA VAL A 51 -4.54 22.51 6.22
C VAL A 51 -4.31 21.70 7.50
N SER A 52 -4.97 20.55 7.64
CA SER A 52 -4.75 19.68 8.81
C SER A 52 -3.30 19.20 8.91
N ASN A 53 -2.67 18.82 7.80
CA ASN A 53 -1.26 18.43 7.78
C ASN A 53 -0.33 19.57 8.18
N LEU A 54 -0.66 20.80 7.77
CA LEU A 54 0.06 21.99 8.15
C LEU A 54 -0.09 22.27 9.66
N LEU A 55 -1.32 22.21 10.20
CA LEU A 55 -1.58 22.41 11.63
C LEU A 55 -0.87 21.35 12.50
N LEU A 56 -0.97 20.08 12.11
CA LEU A 56 -0.36 18.95 12.81
C LEU A 56 1.17 18.89 12.69
N SER A 57 1.75 19.61 11.72
CA SER A 57 3.20 19.65 11.52
C SER A 57 3.98 20.41 12.61
N THR A 58 3.29 21.00 13.59
CA THR A 58 3.87 21.89 14.62
C THR A 58 4.47 21.17 15.84
N GLY A 59 4.36 19.84 15.98
CA GLY A 59 4.85 19.09 17.16
C GLY A 59 6.03 18.12 16.89
N ARG A 60 6.67 17.59 17.96
CA ARG A 60 7.76 16.58 17.85
C ARG A 60 7.31 15.24 17.26
N LEU A 61 6.08 14.82 17.54
CA LEU A 61 5.47 13.62 16.93
C LEU A 61 4.88 13.88 15.54
N ARG A 62 5.21 15.02 14.92
CA ARG A 62 4.74 15.51 13.62
C ARG A 62 4.53 14.41 12.58
N LEU A 63 5.51 13.53 12.39
CA LEU A 63 5.45 12.57 11.29
C LEU A 63 4.44 11.46 11.60
N LEU A 64 4.42 11.00 12.86
CA LEU A 64 3.49 9.97 13.31
C LEU A 64 2.06 10.49 13.37
N THR A 65 1.85 11.69 13.95
CA THR A 65 0.53 12.30 14.04
C THR A 65 -0.04 12.62 12.66
N VAL A 66 0.77 13.18 11.76
CA VAL A 66 0.36 13.42 10.36
C VAL A 66 0.04 12.09 9.68
N VAL A 67 0.90 11.07 9.74
CA VAL A 67 0.64 9.79 9.06
C VAL A 67 -0.61 9.10 9.60
N LEU A 68 -0.78 9.01 10.92
CA LEU A 68 -1.96 8.39 11.54
C LEU A 68 -3.23 9.17 11.21
N PHE A 69 -3.19 10.49 11.24
CA PHE A 69 -4.33 11.33 10.90
C PHE A 69 -4.72 11.21 9.43
N ASN A 70 -3.76 11.20 8.50
CA ASN A 70 -4.05 10.96 7.08
C ASN A 70 -4.59 9.56 6.85
N LEU A 71 -4.04 8.53 7.51
CA LEU A 71 -4.53 7.16 7.38
C LEU A 71 -5.99 7.06 7.87
N PHE A 72 -6.28 7.68 9.02
CA PHE A 72 -7.65 7.77 9.54
C PHE A 72 -8.60 8.47 8.57
N LEU A 73 -8.19 9.61 8.03
CA LEU A 73 -8.98 10.36 7.05
C LEU A 73 -9.16 9.60 5.72
N VAL A 74 -8.15 8.88 5.23
CA VAL A 74 -8.26 8.01 4.04
C VAL A 74 -9.28 6.91 4.30
N VAL A 75 -9.20 6.24 5.45
CA VAL A 75 -10.14 5.17 5.81
C VAL A 75 -11.57 5.70 5.88
N ILE A 76 -11.79 6.86 6.53
CA ILE A 76 -13.12 7.47 6.64
C ILE A 76 -13.65 7.90 5.27
N SER A 77 -12.86 8.66 4.51
CA SER A 77 -13.28 9.17 3.20
C SER A 77 -13.59 8.02 2.23
N SER A 78 -12.73 6.99 2.21
CA SER A 78 -12.92 5.80 1.40
C SER A 78 -14.16 5.01 1.82
N SER A 79 -14.35 4.79 3.13
CA SER A 79 -15.51 4.06 3.65
C SER A 79 -16.81 4.81 3.36
N TRP A 80 -16.82 6.14 3.53
CA TRP A 80 -17.97 6.97 3.22
C TRP A 80 -18.31 6.95 1.72
N LEU A 81 -17.30 7.05 0.84
CA LEU A 81 -17.51 6.96 -0.61
C LEU A 81 -18.01 5.58 -1.02
N ILE A 82 -17.46 4.50 -0.47
CA ILE A 82 -17.94 3.14 -0.73
C ILE A 82 -19.39 3.00 -0.26
N GLN A 83 -19.72 3.51 0.93
CA GLN A 83 -21.08 3.47 1.47
C GLN A 83 -22.06 4.24 0.57
N GLN A 84 -21.74 5.47 0.17
CA GLN A 84 -22.61 6.30 -0.67
C GLN A 84 -22.86 5.67 -2.04
N ASN A 85 -21.82 5.07 -2.65
CA ASN A 85 -21.94 4.54 -4.01
C ASN A 85 -22.63 3.20 -4.09
N PHE A 86 -22.36 2.31 -3.14
CA PHE A 86 -22.86 0.94 -3.23
C PHE A 86 -24.07 0.69 -2.33
N PHE A 87 -24.17 1.39 -1.21
CA PHE A 87 -25.08 1.04 -0.12
C PHE A 87 -25.79 2.28 0.44
N PRO A 88 -26.51 3.06 -0.39
CA PRO A 88 -27.23 4.24 0.10
C PRO A 88 -28.30 3.87 1.14
N THR A 89 -28.85 2.65 1.10
CA THR A 89 -29.95 2.20 1.97
C THR A 89 -29.59 1.10 2.96
N SER A 90 -28.46 0.39 2.77
CA SER A 90 -28.07 -0.74 3.63
C SER A 90 -26.96 -0.38 4.61
N SER A 91 -27.01 -0.95 5.81
CA SER A 91 -25.96 -0.77 6.82
C SER A 91 -24.62 -1.29 6.32
N PHE A 92 -23.55 -0.51 6.54
CA PHE A 92 -22.18 -0.86 6.13
C PHE A 92 -21.70 -2.18 6.75
N PHE A 93 -22.23 -2.55 7.91
CA PHE A 93 -21.77 -3.71 8.69
C PHE A 93 -22.36 -5.05 8.24
N THR A 94 -23.34 -5.06 7.33
CA THR A 94 -23.95 -6.31 6.85
C THR A 94 -23.21 -6.89 5.65
N LEU A 95 -22.77 -8.16 5.71
CA LEU A 95 -21.98 -8.83 4.65
C LEU A 95 -22.72 -8.97 3.30
N SER A 96 -24.01 -8.65 3.23
CA SER A 96 -24.85 -8.66 2.01
C SER A 96 -24.34 -7.77 0.88
N TRP A 97 -23.42 -6.87 1.23
CA TRP A 97 -22.84 -5.89 0.34
C TRP A 97 -21.82 -6.56 -0.62
N VAL A 98 -21.12 -7.59 -0.16
CA VAL A 98 -20.12 -8.35 -0.94
C VAL A 98 -20.79 -9.13 -2.07
N THR A 99 -21.92 -9.77 -1.80
CA THR A 99 -22.64 -10.55 -2.81
C THR A 99 -23.25 -9.65 -3.89
N LYS A 100 -23.82 -8.50 -3.51
CA LYS A 100 -24.33 -7.49 -4.47
C LYS A 100 -23.21 -6.92 -5.35
N PHE A 101 -22.00 -6.83 -4.83
CA PHE A 101 -20.85 -6.32 -5.56
C PHE A 101 -20.48 -7.19 -6.78
N PHE A 102 -20.63 -8.51 -6.68
CA PHE A 102 -20.33 -9.46 -7.75
C PHE A 102 -21.56 -9.90 -8.56
N ALA A 103 -22.78 -9.57 -8.11
CA ALA A 103 -24.01 -10.01 -8.76
C ALA A 103 -24.43 -9.16 -9.96
N ASP A 104 -23.96 -7.91 -10.06
CA ASP A 104 -24.30 -7.02 -11.17
C ASP A 104 -23.32 -7.22 -12.35
N ASN A 105 -23.81 -7.25 -13.58
CA ASN A 105 -22.98 -7.36 -14.79
C ASN A 105 -21.99 -6.19 -14.92
N ASN A 106 -22.25 -5.08 -14.22
CA ASN A 106 -21.35 -3.93 -14.13
C ASN A 106 -20.34 -4.02 -12.96
N GLY A 107 -20.31 -5.12 -12.21
CA GLY A 107 -19.48 -5.30 -11.02
C GLY A 107 -17.99 -5.03 -11.27
N PHE A 108 -17.47 -5.48 -12.42
CA PHE A 108 -16.07 -5.23 -12.80
C PHE A 108 -15.77 -3.74 -13.06
N PHE A 109 -16.62 -3.04 -13.83
CA PHE A 109 -16.44 -1.61 -14.10
C PHE A 109 -16.61 -0.77 -12.83
N ASN A 110 -17.55 -1.14 -11.96
CA ASN A 110 -17.71 -0.55 -10.65
C ASN A 110 -16.47 -0.75 -9.77
N LEU A 111 -15.92 -1.96 -9.74
CA LEU A 111 -14.68 -2.27 -9.02
C LEU A 111 -13.53 -1.41 -9.54
N TYR A 112 -13.31 -1.40 -10.86
CA TYR A 112 -12.26 -0.61 -11.50
C TYR A 112 -12.38 0.87 -11.15
N ARG A 113 -13.57 1.46 -11.30
CA ARG A 113 -13.85 2.86 -10.98
C ARG A 113 -13.54 3.18 -9.51
N ASN A 114 -13.90 2.31 -8.58
CA ASN A 114 -13.64 2.53 -7.15
C ASN A 114 -12.16 2.37 -6.79
N TRP A 115 -11.46 1.40 -7.36
CA TRP A 115 -10.01 1.30 -7.20
C TRP A 115 -9.30 2.54 -7.72
N LEU A 116 -9.70 3.00 -8.89
CA LEU A 116 -9.17 4.21 -9.49
C LEU A 116 -9.42 5.42 -8.57
N LEU A 117 -10.62 5.55 -8.01
CA LEU A 117 -10.94 6.56 -6.99
C LEU A 117 -9.99 6.50 -5.79
N LEU A 118 -9.79 5.31 -5.22
CA LEU A 118 -8.94 5.11 -4.05
C LEU A 118 -7.48 5.46 -4.34
N VAL A 119 -6.97 5.14 -5.53
CA VAL A 119 -5.62 5.50 -5.98
C VAL A 119 -5.47 7.03 -6.02
N PHE A 120 -6.45 7.74 -6.58
CA PHE A 120 -6.41 9.20 -6.66
C PHE A 120 -6.56 9.89 -5.31
N ILE A 121 -7.43 9.38 -4.44
CA ILE A 121 -7.53 9.82 -3.04
C ILE A 121 -6.17 9.62 -2.37
N PHE A 122 -5.63 8.40 -2.38
CA PHE A 122 -4.34 8.10 -1.77
C PHE A 122 -3.23 9.01 -2.29
N TRP A 123 -3.21 9.31 -3.60
CA TRP A 123 -2.29 10.26 -4.20
C TRP A 123 -2.39 11.65 -3.59
N VAL A 124 -3.60 12.21 -3.48
CA VAL A 124 -3.84 13.53 -2.85
C VAL A 124 -3.30 13.56 -1.42
N TYR A 125 -3.60 12.52 -0.63
CA TYR A 125 -3.10 12.41 0.74
C TYR A 125 -1.58 12.32 0.80
N TYR A 126 -0.98 11.47 -0.03
CA TYR A 126 0.48 11.32 -0.13
C TYR A 126 1.16 12.64 -0.49
N ARG A 127 0.66 13.35 -1.51
CA ARG A 127 1.21 14.64 -1.94
C ARG A 127 1.00 15.74 -0.90
N ALA A 128 -0.16 15.80 -0.26
CA ALA A 128 -0.41 16.74 0.83
C ALA A 128 0.60 16.55 1.99
N VAL A 129 0.93 15.31 2.34
CA VAL A 129 1.95 15.00 3.36
C VAL A 129 3.34 15.44 2.91
N LEU A 130 3.72 15.21 1.65
CA LEU A 130 5.01 15.62 1.11
C LEU A 130 5.16 17.15 1.10
N LEU A 131 4.16 17.88 0.60
CA LEU A 131 4.16 19.34 0.52
C LEU A 131 4.13 19.98 1.91
N ALA A 132 3.42 19.38 2.87
CA ALA A 132 3.44 19.83 4.25
C ALA A 132 4.84 19.70 4.87
N ARG A 133 5.66 18.72 4.46
CA ARG A 133 7.02 18.52 4.99
C ARG A 133 8.04 19.48 4.40
N LYS A 134 8.07 19.59 3.07
CA LYS A 134 9.07 20.37 2.35
C LYS A 134 8.35 21.34 1.41
N VAL A 135 8.48 22.62 1.71
CA VAL A 135 8.00 23.68 0.82
C VAL A 135 8.83 23.62 -0.46
N PRO A 136 8.21 23.61 -1.65
CA PRO A 136 8.94 23.56 -2.91
C PRO A 136 9.86 24.77 -3.04
N ALA A 137 11.07 24.54 -3.55
CA ALA A 137 11.98 25.62 -3.93
C ALA A 137 11.47 26.31 -5.20
N PHE A 138 11.96 27.53 -5.48
CA PHE A 138 11.57 28.29 -6.69
C PHE A 138 11.74 27.49 -8.00
N ASN A 139 12.90 26.85 -8.18
CA ASN A 139 13.16 26.02 -9.37
C ASN A 139 12.22 24.81 -9.44
N GLU A 140 11.84 24.25 -8.29
CA GLU A 140 10.89 23.15 -8.22
C GLU A 140 9.48 23.63 -8.59
N ALA A 141 9.08 24.84 -8.17
CA ALA A 141 7.80 25.45 -8.53
C ALA A 141 7.69 25.72 -10.04
N ILE A 142 8.77 26.18 -10.69
CA ILE A 142 8.82 26.34 -12.15
C ILE A 142 8.71 24.98 -12.85
N SER A 143 9.52 24.01 -12.44
CA SER A 143 9.47 22.67 -13.04
C SER A 143 8.09 22.02 -12.89
N ARG A 144 7.39 22.27 -11.78
CA ARG A 144 6.01 21.82 -11.57
C ARG A 144 5.03 22.49 -12.51
N LEU A 145 5.18 23.78 -12.79
CA LEU A 145 4.37 24.48 -13.80
C LEU A 145 4.53 23.78 -15.16
N ASP A 146 5.76 23.55 -15.61
CA ASP A 146 6.04 22.91 -16.91
C ASP A 146 5.42 21.51 -17.00
N ILE A 147 5.63 20.69 -15.96
CA ILE A 147 5.05 19.34 -15.87
C ILE A 147 3.51 19.40 -15.87
N SER A 148 2.92 20.31 -15.09
CA SER A 148 1.47 20.43 -14.98
C SER A 148 0.83 20.89 -16.31
N LEU A 149 1.49 21.81 -17.01
CA LEU A 149 1.04 22.32 -18.31
C LEU A 149 1.17 21.24 -19.39
N GLY A 150 2.31 20.54 -19.44
CA GLY A 150 2.50 19.39 -20.34
C GLY A 150 1.49 18.27 -20.06
N THR A 151 1.24 17.96 -18.79
CA THR A 151 0.26 16.92 -18.40
C THR A 151 -1.16 17.34 -18.80
N LEU A 152 -1.57 18.57 -18.51
CA LEU A 152 -2.90 19.05 -18.90
C LEU A 152 -3.06 19.08 -20.43
N PHE A 153 -2.01 19.48 -21.17
CA PHE A 153 -2.02 19.42 -22.63
C PHE A 153 -2.23 17.99 -23.15
N VAL A 154 -1.50 17.01 -22.61
CA VAL A 154 -1.67 15.59 -22.97
C VAL A 154 -3.09 15.10 -22.64
N LEU A 155 -3.66 15.53 -21.52
CA LEU A 155 -5.04 15.18 -21.13
C LEU A 155 -6.08 15.80 -22.06
N LEU A 156 -5.90 17.07 -22.46
CA LEU A 156 -6.77 17.72 -23.44
C LEU A 156 -6.67 17.05 -24.80
N LEU A 157 -5.47 16.66 -25.23
CA LEU A 157 -5.26 15.91 -26.47
C LEU A 157 -5.91 14.52 -26.39
N ALA A 158 -5.78 13.82 -25.25
CA ALA A 158 -6.45 12.53 -25.05
C ALA A 158 -7.97 12.68 -25.06
N SER A 159 -8.50 13.75 -24.45
CA SER A 159 -9.93 14.08 -24.46
C SER A 159 -10.45 14.29 -25.89
N THR A 160 -9.71 15.01 -26.75
CA THR A 160 -10.12 15.20 -28.15
C THR A 160 -10.00 13.92 -28.98
N LEU A 161 -8.94 13.13 -28.79
CA LEU A 161 -8.74 11.86 -29.51
C LEU A 161 -9.77 10.79 -29.15
N THR A 162 -10.23 10.76 -27.89
CA THR A 162 -11.22 9.79 -27.42
C THR A 162 -12.67 10.24 -27.66
N GLY A 163 -12.88 11.50 -28.05
CA GLY A 163 -14.22 12.10 -28.16
C GLY A 163 -14.92 12.33 -26.81
N ILE A 164 -14.20 12.15 -25.69
CA ILE A 164 -14.75 12.35 -24.35
C ILE A 164 -14.59 13.81 -23.98
N HIS A 165 -15.70 14.55 -23.91
CA HIS A 165 -15.67 15.96 -23.53
C HIS A 165 -15.29 16.15 -22.06
N LEU A 166 -14.18 16.87 -21.81
CA LEU A 166 -13.74 17.20 -20.46
C LEU A 166 -14.49 18.45 -19.95
N PRO A 167 -15.39 18.32 -18.95
CA PRO A 167 -16.16 19.44 -18.47
C PRO A 167 -15.24 20.48 -17.81
N GLY A 168 -15.35 21.73 -18.26
CA GLY A 168 -14.60 22.85 -17.69
C GLY A 168 -13.11 22.84 -17.99
N ALA A 169 -12.67 22.25 -19.10
CA ALA A 169 -11.25 22.24 -19.54
C ALA A 169 -10.53 23.61 -19.39
N LEU A 170 -11.19 24.69 -19.80
CA LEU A 170 -10.66 26.06 -19.68
C LEU A 170 -10.55 26.53 -18.22
N ILE A 171 -11.50 26.14 -17.36
CA ILE A 171 -11.47 26.43 -15.93
C ILE A 171 -10.26 25.71 -15.30
N TRP A 172 -10.04 24.45 -15.66
CA TRP A 172 -8.87 23.70 -15.18
C TRP A 172 -7.55 24.34 -15.59
N LEU A 173 -7.43 24.78 -16.84
CA LEU A 173 -6.26 25.51 -17.34
C LEU A 173 -6.03 26.82 -16.56
N LEU A 174 -7.09 27.60 -16.37
CA LEU A 174 -7.01 28.88 -15.65
C LEU A 174 -6.60 28.67 -14.19
N VAL A 175 -7.25 27.75 -13.49
CA VAL A 175 -6.92 27.45 -12.08
C VAL A 175 -5.49 26.90 -11.97
N LEU A 176 -5.05 26.06 -12.92
CA LEU A 176 -3.67 25.56 -12.97
C LEU A 176 -2.66 26.69 -13.14
N LEU A 177 -2.90 27.62 -14.07
CA LEU A 177 -2.00 28.75 -14.31
C LEU A 177 -1.96 29.70 -13.11
N LEU A 178 -3.12 30.07 -12.55
CA LEU A 178 -3.19 30.94 -11.38
C LEU A 178 -2.55 30.31 -10.15
N SER A 179 -2.82 29.04 -9.87
CA SER A 179 -2.29 28.35 -8.70
C SER A 179 -0.77 28.18 -8.79
N ASN A 180 -0.22 27.83 -9.96
CA ASN A 180 1.23 27.81 -10.16
C ASN A 180 1.84 29.21 -10.05
N ALA A 181 1.22 30.25 -10.62
CA ALA A 181 1.70 31.62 -10.52
C ALA A 181 1.76 32.10 -9.05
N VAL A 182 0.73 31.80 -8.26
CA VAL A 182 0.68 32.07 -6.82
C VAL A 182 1.78 31.31 -6.08
N ALA A 183 2.00 30.03 -6.40
CA ALA A 183 3.07 29.24 -5.79
C ALA A 183 4.46 29.84 -6.10
N ILE A 184 4.74 30.17 -7.35
CA ILE A 184 6.00 30.78 -7.80
C ILE A 184 6.24 32.13 -7.12
N ALA A 185 5.26 33.05 -7.17
CA ALA A 185 5.36 34.37 -6.55
C ALA A 185 5.60 34.27 -5.03
N SER A 186 4.90 33.34 -4.37
CA SER A 186 5.03 33.15 -2.92
C SER A 186 6.41 32.60 -2.52
N THR A 187 7.07 31.80 -3.37
CA THR A 187 8.43 31.30 -3.09
C THR A 187 9.53 32.37 -3.21
N GLN A 188 9.32 33.45 -3.98
CA GLN A 188 10.30 34.54 -4.12
C GLN A 188 10.38 35.45 -2.88
N SER A 189 9.30 35.52 -2.11
CA SER A 189 9.16 36.42 -0.94
C SER A 189 10.18 36.18 0.19
N GLY A 190 10.90 35.05 0.17
CA GLY A 190 11.93 34.71 1.15
C GLY A 190 13.30 35.33 0.89
N LYS A 191 13.59 35.78 -0.33
CA LYS A 191 14.78 36.59 -0.64
C LYS A 191 14.35 38.05 -0.49
N ARG A 192 15.09 38.87 0.26
CA ARG A 192 14.81 40.30 0.53
C ARG A 192 14.75 41.10 -0.78
N LEU A 193 13.66 40.99 -1.51
CA LEU A 193 13.26 41.95 -2.52
C LEU A 193 12.58 43.12 -1.78
N PRO A 194 12.77 44.36 -2.23
CA PRO A 194 12.08 45.51 -1.66
C PRO A 194 10.58 45.23 -1.67
N ARG A 195 9.92 45.66 -0.60
CA ARG A 195 8.52 45.45 -0.17
C ARG A 195 7.48 45.83 -1.24
N GLN A 196 7.54 45.24 -2.42
CA GLN A 196 6.53 45.32 -3.47
C GLN A 196 5.54 44.19 -3.25
N SER A 197 4.27 44.54 -3.33
CA SER A 197 3.12 43.71 -3.02
C SER A 197 3.20 42.35 -3.72
N THR A 198 3.25 41.27 -2.93
CA THR A 198 3.27 39.87 -3.37
C THR A 198 2.07 39.47 -4.25
N TRP A 199 1.08 40.36 -4.40
CA TRP A 199 -0.12 40.16 -5.20
C TRP A 199 -0.03 40.71 -6.63
N VAL A 200 0.98 41.52 -6.97
CA VAL A 200 1.06 42.16 -8.29
C VAL A 200 1.26 41.14 -9.41
N GLY A 201 2.12 40.13 -9.21
CA GLY A 201 2.35 39.08 -10.19
C GLY A 201 1.10 38.25 -10.50
N PRO A 202 0.49 37.57 -9.50
CA PRO A 202 -0.74 36.81 -9.70
C PRO A 202 -1.91 37.67 -10.18
N GLY A 203 -2.03 38.92 -9.68
CA GLY A 203 -3.05 39.86 -10.11
C GLY A 203 -2.90 40.25 -11.58
N PHE A 204 -1.69 40.56 -12.03
CA PHE A 204 -1.40 40.85 -13.43
C PHE A 204 -1.69 39.65 -14.34
N LEU A 205 -1.28 38.45 -13.91
CA LEU A 205 -1.49 37.22 -14.67
C LEU A 205 -2.98 36.84 -14.73
N ALA A 206 -3.75 37.08 -13.66
CA ALA A 206 -5.20 36.96 -13.67
C ALA A 206 -5.82 37.97 -14.62
N VAL A 207 -5.45 39.25 -14.55
CA VAL A 207 -5.96 40.30 -15.45
C VAL A 207 -5.63 40.02 -16.92
N LEU A 208 -4.50 39.36 -17.22
CA LEU A 208 -4.13 39.00 -18.59
C LEU A 208 -4.87 37.74 -19.09
N LEU A 209 -4.99 36.71 -18.25
CA LEU A 209 -5.56 35.41 -18.66
C LEU A 209 -7.09 35.35 -18.61
N LEU A 210 -7.74 36.03 -17.66
CA LEU A 210 -9.21 36.02 -17.54
C LEU A 210 -9.90 36.53 -18.81
N PRO A 211 -9.47 37.66 -19.42
CA PRO A 211 -10.02 38.14 -20.68
C PRO A 211 -9.76 37.18 -21.82
N GLY A 212 -8.58 36.55 -21.87
CA GLY A 212 -8.24 35.56 -22.89
C GLY A 212 -9.14 34.33 -22.80
N VAL A 213 -9.35 33.80 -21.58
CA VAL A 213 -10.25 32.66 -21.35
C VAL A 213 -11.70 33.04 -21.63
N LEU A 214 -12.16 34.23 -21.19
CA LEU A 214 -13.50 34.73 -21.48
C LEU A 214 -13.72 34.90 -22.98
N ALA A 215 -12.76 35.51 -23.68
CA ALA A 215 -12.79 35.64 -25.14
C ALA A 215 -12.86 34.27 -25.80
N VAL A 216 -12.01 33.31 -25.41
CA VAL A 216 -12.09 31.94 -25.94
C VAL A 216 -13.46 31.33 -25.61
N THR A 217 -13.98 31.37 -24.38
CA THR A 217 -15.30 30.78 -24.09
C THR A 217 -16.46 31.40 -24.85
N ILE A 218 -16.40 32.71 -25.13
CA ILE A 218 -17.48 33.44 -25.82
C ILE A 218 -17.37 33.27 -27.34
N PHE A 219 -16.17 33.34 -27.89
CA PHE A 219 -15.92 33.29 -29.33
C PHE A 219 -15.70 31.87 -29.86
N PHE A 220 -15.24 30.91 -29.03
CA PHE A 220 -14.98 29.53 -29.45
C PHE A 220 -16.24 28.80 -29.93
N PRO A 221 -17.44 28.94 -29.34
CA PRO A 221 -18.65 28.36 -29.92
C PRO A 221 -18.91 28.89 -31.34
N GLN A 222 -18.68 30.18 -31.58
CA GLN A 222 -18.85 30.79 -32.90
C GLN A 222 -17.79 30.27 -33.89
N LEU A 223 -16.53 30.14 -33.46
CA LEU A 223 -15.47 29.53 -34.26
C LEU A 223 -15.70 28.03 -34.49
N ALA A 224 -16.29 27.32 -33.53
CA ALA A 224 -16.64 25.92 -33.66
C ALA A 224 -17.77 25.74 -34.68
N THR A 225 -18.76 26.63 -34.72
CA THR A 225 -19.78 26.61 -35.78
C THR A 225 -19.18 26.88 -37.16
N LEU A 226 -18.20 27.80 -37.27
CA LEU A 226 -17.45 28.01 -38.52
C LEU A 226 -16.56 26.80 -38.87
N GLY A 227 -16.01 26.13 -37.85
CA GLY A 227 -15.27 24.88 -37.96
C GLY A 227 -16.14 23.73 -38.46
N GLU A 228 -17.35 23.59 -37.95
CA GLU A 228 -18.33 22.62 -38.42
C GLU A 228 -18.78 22.94 -39.84
N MET A 229 -19.00 24.22 -40.18
CA MET A 229 -19.31 24.63 -41.55
C MET A 229 -18.17 24.31 -42.52
N THR A 230 -16.92 24.56 -42.13
CA THR A 230 -15.74 24.23 -42.97
C THR A 230 -15.48 22.73 -43.04
N TYR A 231 -15.70 22.00 -41.95
CA TYR A 231 -15.60 20.54 -41.92
C TYR A 231 -16.68 19.89 -42.78
N THR A 232 -17.93 20.29 -42.63
CA THR A 232 -19.05 19.78 -43.46
C THR A 232 -18.90 20.17 -44.92
N ALA A 233 -18.40 21.37 -45.23
CA ALA A 233 -18.08 21.78 -46.60
C ALA A 233 -16.87 21.03 -47.19
N SER A 234 -15.90 20.63 -46.37
CA SER A 234 -14.71 19.89 -46.81
C SER A 234 -14.90 18.37 -46.79
N LEU A 235 -15.91 17.85 -46.08
CA LEU A 235 -16.23 16.43 -46.00
C LEU A 235 -16.36 15.74 -47.38
N PRO A 236 -17.04 16.32 -48.40
CA PRO A 236 -17.14 15.71 -49.72
C PRO A 236 -15.78 15.60 -50.40
N LEU A 237 -14.92 16.61 -50.22
CA LEU A 237 -13.58 16.66 -50.78
C LEU A 237 -12.66 15.63 -50.10
N VAL A 238 -12.75 15.51 -48.77
CA VAL A 238 -12.02 14.50 -47.98
C VAL A 238 -12.48 13.08 -48.35
N GLN A 239 -13.78 12.84 -48.50
CA GLN A 239 -14.33 11.55 -48.94
C GLN A 239 -13.89 11.21 -50.36
N TRP A 240 -13.88 12.18 -51.27
CA TRP A 240 -13.41 12.02 -52.64
C TRP A 240 -11.92 11.66 -52.68
N LEU A 241 -11.07 12.44 -52.01
CA LEU A 241 -9.62 12.17 -51.86
C LEU A 241 -9.36 10.83 -51.18
N GLY A 242 -10.11 10.51 -50.12
CA GLY A 242 -10.03 9.23 -49.42
C GLY A 242 -10.37 8.06 -50.33
N SER A 243 -11.40 8.20 -51.20
CA SER A 243 -11.74 7.17 -52.18
C SER A 243 -10.63 6.96 -53.22
N ILE A 244 -9.94 8.04 -53.63
CA ILE A 244 -8.83 7.99 -54.57
C ILE A 244 -7.62 7.32 -53.92
N LEU A 245 -7.24 7.75 -52.71
CA LEU A 245 -6.15 7.15 -51.94
C LEU A 245 -6.40 5.68 -51.66
N LEU A 246 -7.62 5.30 -51.28
CA LEU A 246 -7.98 3.91 -51.03
C LEU A 246 -7.93 3.08 -52.32
N LYS A 247 -8.37 3.62 -53.47
CA LYS A 247 -8.22 2.95 -54.77
C LYS A 247 -6.75 2.79 -55.17
N ILE A 248 -5.92 3.81 -54.96
CA ILE A 248 -4.47 3.73 -55.20
C ILE A 248 -3.83 2.70 -54.28
N PHE A 249 -4.21 2.68 -53.01
CA PHE A 249 -3.66 1.75 -52.01
C PHE A 249 -4.08 0.30 -52.28
N LEU A 250 -5.36 0.06 -52.60
CA LEU A 250 -5.83 -1.26 -53.04
C LEU A 250 -5.19 -1.69 -54.36
N TRP A 251 -4.96 -0.76 -55.28
CA TRP A 251 -4.22 -1.04 -56.52
C TRP A 251 -2.77 -1.44 -56.22
N LEU A 252 -2.07 -0.71 -55.33
CA LEU A 252 -0.70 -1.03 -54.90
C LEU A 252 -0.62 -2.39 -54.18
N LEU A 253 -1.56 -2.67 -53.25
CA LEU A 253 -1.63 -3.92 -52.50
C LEU A 253 -1.99 -5.13 -53.39
N ARG A 254 -2.85 -4.92 -54.39
CA ARG A 254 -3.16 -5.95 -55.40
C ARG A 254 -1.96 -6.21 -56.31
N HIS A 255 -1.19 -5.17 -56.63
CA HIS A 255 0.04 -5.29 -57.42
C HIS A 255 1.17 -5.98 -56.63
N SER A 256 1.20 -5.86 -55.30
CA SER A 256 2.20 -6.50 -54.44
C SER A 256 1.88 -7.93 -54.00
N HIS A 257 0.83 -8.57 -54.55
CA HIS A 257 0.39 -9.94 -54.21
C HIS A 257 0.11 -10.19 -52.71
N MET A 258 -0.11 -9.14 -51.90
CA MET A 258 -0.33 -9.27 -50.45
C MET A 258 -1.79 -9.44 -50.03
N VAL A 259 -2.73 -9.47 -50.97
CA VAL A 259 -4.15 -9.75 -50.69
C VAL A 259 -4.49 -11.13 -51.25
N PRO A 260 -4.73 -12.15 -50.40
CA PRO A 260 -5.25 -13.43 -50.86
C PRO A 260 -6.55 -13.20 -51.61
N ALA A 261 -6.63 -13.71 -52.84
CA ALA A 261 -7.88 -13.74 -53.58
C ALA A 261 -8.89 -14.54 -52.75
N LYS A 262 -9.78 -13.83 -52.05
CA LYS A 262 -10.91 -14.46 -51.40
C LYS A 262 -11.83 -14.94 -52.52
N GLU A 263 -11.65 -16.19 -52.92
CA GLU A 263 -12.64 -16.91 -53.71
C GLU A 263 -13.98 -16.75 -53.00
N LEU A 264 -14.92 -16.08 -53.65
CA LEU A 264 -16.33 -16.14 -53.27
C LEU A 264 -16.76 -17.60 -53.43
N ALA A 265 -16.73 -18.36 -52.34
CA ALA A 265 -17.48 -19.60 -52.27
C ALA A 265 -18.98 -19.24 -52.30
N PRO A 266 -19.77 -19.81 -53.22
CA PRO A 266 -21.22 -19.66 -53.19
C PRO A 266 -21.78 -20.31 -51.94
N SER A 267 -22.55 -19.54 -51.17
CA SER A 267 -23.31 -20.02 -50.02
C SER A 267 -24.36 -21.04 -50.49
N THR A 268 -24.10 -22.31 -50.27
CA THR A 268 -25.11 -23.37 -50.34
C THR A 268 -24.81 -24.41 -49.28
N THR A 269 -25.40 -24.25 -48.09
CA THR A 269 -25.59 -25.37 -47.16
C THR A 269 -26.99 -25.26 -46.54
N PRO A 270 -27.81 -26.34 -46.61
CA PRO A 270 -29.12 -26.42 -45.97
C PRO A 270 -29.00 -26.55 -44.44
N ALA A 271 -30.07 -26.17 -43.76
CA ALA A 271 -30.27 -26.30 -42.32
C ALA A 271 -29.91 -27.69 -41.79
N GLN A 272 -28.89 -27.74 -40.92
CA GLN A 272 -28.73 -28.81 -39.93
C GLN A 272 -29.47 -28.39 -38.66
N PRO A 273 -30.20 -29.31 -38.01
CA PRO A 273 -30.81 -29.06 -36.72
C PRO A 273 -29.72 -28.90 -35.66
N GLU A 274 -29.80 -27.82 -34.90
CA GLU A 274 -28.99 -27.58 -33.70
C GLU A 274 -29.16 -28.75 -32.72
N PRO A 275 -28.08 -29.34 -32.19
CA PRO A 275 -28.20 -30.13 -30.99
C PRO A 275 -28.54 -29.18 -29.83
N GLU A 276 -29.70 -29.37 -29.21
CA GLU A 276 -30.03 -28.83 -27.89
C GLU A 276 -28.96 -29.32 -26.89
N ILE A 277 -27.92 -28.51 -26.70
CA ILE A 277 -26.98 -28.67 -25.61
C ILE A 277 -27.70 -28.19 -24.36
N ASN A 278 -28.32 -29.14 -23.65
CA ASN A 278 -28.91 -28.91 -22.34
C ASN A 278 -27.80 -28.55 -21.34
N PRO A 279 -27.68 -27.29 -20.85
CA PRO A 279 -26.53 -26.85 -20.07
C PRO A 279 -26.78 -27.00 -18.56
N GLU A 280 -27.41 -28.07 -18.12
CA GLU A 280 -27.62 -28.36 -16.70
C GLU A 280 -26.89 -29.63 -16.27
N ALA A 281 -25.57 -29.63 -16.45
CA ALA A 281 -24.70 -30.45 -15.60
C ALA A 281 -24.69 -29.83 -14.19
N THR A 282 -25.78 -30.03 -13.46
CA THR A 282 -25.89 -29.60 -12.06
C THR A 282 -24.87 -30.38 -11.23
N LEU A 283 -23.89 -29.66 -10.69
CA LEU A 283 -22.93 -30.24 -9.75
C LEU A 283 -23.69 -30.89 -8.59
N PRO A 284 -23.27 -32.07 -8.09
CA PRO A 284 -23.91 -32.71 -6.94
C PRO A 284 -24.04 -31.74 -5.77
N ALA A 285 -25.20 -31.65 -5.13
CA ALA A 285 -25.49 -30.66 -4.08
C ALA A 285 -24.47 -30.66 -2.93
N TRP A 286 -23.92 -31.83 -2.57
CA TRP A 286 -22.87 -31.96 -1.56
C TRP A 286 -21.55 -31.32 -1.99
N LEU A 287 -21.21 -31.41 -3.29
CA LEU A 287 -20.01 -30.83 -3.87
C LEU A 287 -20.14 -29.30 -3.96
N ALA A 288 -21.32 -28.80 -4.34
CA ALA A 288 -21.63 -27.37 -4.31
C ALA A 288 -21.50 -26.79 -2.89
N ALA A 289 -22.07 -27.45 -1.88
CA ALA A 289 -21.95 -27.03 -0.48
C ALA A 289 -20.50 -27.10 0.04
N LEU A 290 -19.73 -28.12 -0.38
CA LEU A 290 -18.32 -28.25 -0.03
C LEU A 290 -17.48 -27.11 -0.64
N LEU A 291 -17.69 -26.80 -1.93
CA LEU A 291 -17.01 -25.72 -2.63
C LEU A 291 -17.35 -24.35 -2.03
N GLU A 292 -18.60 -24.13 -1.62
CA GLU A 292 -19.00 -22.91 -0.92
C GLU A 292 -18.27 -22.76 0.43
N LYS A 293 -18.19 -23.83 1.23
CA LYS A 293 -17.45 -23.83 2.50
C LYS A 293 -15.95 -23.62 2.30
N LEU A 294 -15.34 -24.31 1.34
CA LEU A 294 -13.93 -24.14 1.00
C LEU A 294 -13.64 -22.72 0.47
N GLY A 295 -14.53 -22.17 -0.35
CA GLY A 295 -14.45 -20.78 -0.82
C GLY A 295 -14.50 -19.79 0.34
N SER A 296 -15.43 -19.97 1.28
CA SER A 296 -15.53 -19.11 2.47
C SER A 296 -14.27 -19.19 3.36
N LEU A 297 -13.69 -20.38 3.51
CA LEU A 297 -12.45 -20.59 4.26
C LEU A 297 -11.25 -19.95 3.55
N ALA A 298 -11.16 -20.08 2.23
CA ALA A 298 -10.11 -19.47 1.42
C ALA A 298 -10.17 -17.93 1.49
N VAL A 299 -11.38 -17.35 1.42
CA VAL A 299 -11.59 -15.91 1.59
C VAL A 299 -11.20 -15.47 3.00
N LEU A 300 -11.57 -16.23 4.04
CA LEU A 300 -11.17 -15.94 5.42
C LEU A 300 -9.65 -15.96 5.60
N LEU A 301 -8.97 -17.00 5.11
CA LEU A 301 -7.51 -17.11 5.16
C LEU A 301 -6.82 -15.98 4.39
N PHE A 302 -7.35 -15.61 3.23
CA PHE A 302 -6.85 -14.48 2.46
C PHE A 302 -6.98 -13.16 3.23
N LEU A 303 -8.15 -12.89 3.83
CA LEU A 303 -8.35 -11.70 4.67
C LEU A 303 -7.40 -11.67 5.87
N LEU A 304 -7.16 -12.83 6.51
CA LEU A 304 -6.24 -12.95 7.64
C LEU A 304 -4.78 -12.70 7.22
N ALA A 305 -4.38 -13.18 6.04
CA ALA A 305 -3.07 -12.91 5.46
C ALA A 305 -2.89 -11.42 5.11
N VAL A 306 -3.88 -10.79 4.48
CA VAL A 306 -3.87 -9.34 4.18
C VAL A 306 -3.78 -8.54 5.48
N ALA A 307 -4.56 -8.89 6.51
CA ALA A 307 -4.51 -8.24 7.81
C ALA A 307 -3.12 -8.36 8.47
N ALA A 308 -2.49 -9.54 8.41
CA ALA A 308 -1.14 -9.75 8.93
C ALA A 308 -0.09 -8.91 8.18
N VAL A 309 -0.19 -8.79 6.86
CA VAL A 309 0.69 -7.94 6.04
C VAL A 309 0.50 -6.46 6.39
N VAL A 310 -0.75 -5.99 6.47
CA VAL A 310 -1.06 -4.61 6.86
C VAL A 310 -0.52 -4.31 8.26
N PHE A 311 -0.71 -5.22 9.22
CA PHE A 311 -0.16 -5.08 10.57
C PHE A 311 1.37 -5.03 10.57
N TYR A 312 2.02 -5.88 9.77
CA TYR A 312 3.48 -5.87 9.61
C TYR A 312 4.00 -4.56 9.00
N LEU A 313 3.34 -4.05 7.95
CA LEU A 313 3.70 -2.78 7.32
C LEU A 313 3.50 -1.62 8.30
N LEU A 314 2.41 -1.59 9.06
CA LEU A 314 2.19 -0.61 10.14
C LEU A 314 3.29 -0.72 11.21
N TYR A 315 3.66 -1.92 11.64
CA TYR A 315 4.74 -2.15 12.58
C TYR A 315 6.07 -1.61 12.06
N CYS A 316 6.42 -1.94 10.80
CA CYS A 316 7.62 -1.43 10.13
C CYS A 316 7.59 0.09 10.01
N LEU A 317 6.45 0.68 9.64
CA LEU A 317 6.26 2.11 9.50
C LEU A 317 6.47 2.81 10.85
N ILE A 318 5.88 2.31 11.93
CA ILE A 318 6.05 2.83 13.30
C ILE A 318 7.50 2.72 13.76
N CYS A 319 8.13 1.57 13.54
CA CYS A 319 9.54 1.34 13.89
C CYS A 319 10.47 2.25 13.09
N TRP A 320 10.20 2.46 11.80
CA TRP A 320 10.94 3.37 10.93
C TRP A 320 10.77 4.83 11.36
N LEU A 321 9.52 5.23 11.65
CA LEU A 321 9.15 6.52 12.22
C LEU A 321 9.90 6.85 13.50
N TRP A 322 10.06 5.86 14.39
CA TRP A 322 10.78 6.02 15.65
C TRP A 322 12.30 6.07 15.46
N ARG A 323 12.86 5.37 14.46
CA ARG A 323 14.29 5.46 14.13
C ARG A 323 14.70 6.82 13.55
N TYR A 324 13.76 7.55 12.94
CA TYR A 324 13.99 8.86 12.33
C TYR A 324 13.84 10.04 13.30
N GLN A 325 13.58 9.79 14.59
CA GLN A 325 13.61 10.85 15.59
C GLN A 325 15.07 11.25 15.89
N GLU A 326 15.56 12.26 15.17
CA GLU A 326 16.76 12.98 15.56
C GLU A 326 16.64 13.46 17.02
N PRO A 327 17.74 13.50 17.78
CA PRO A 327 17.75 14.04 19.14
C PRO A 327 17.53 15.56 19.09
N ALA A 328 16.27 15.96 18.99
CA ALA A 328 15.88 17.36 19.09
C ALA A 328 16.07 17.82 20.53
N ALA A 329 17.02 18.73 20.73
CA ALA A 329 17.42 19.45 21.95
C ALA A 329 16.42 19.39 23.12
N ASP A 330 16.91 18.93 24.28
CA ASP A 330 16.21 18.70 25.54
C ASP A 330 15.00 19.63 25.79
N THR A 331 13.80 19.04 25.83
CA THR A 331 12.67 19.66 26.55
C THR A 331 12.12 18.68 27.59
N PRO A 332 11.89 19.15 28.85
CA PRO A 332 11.68 18.29 30.01
C PRO A 332 10.37 17.47 30.01
N ASP A 333 9.34 17.87 29.26
CA ASP A 333 8.04 17.17 29.26
C ASP A 333 8.00 15.85 28.49
N SER A 334 9.00 15.57 27.66
CA SER A 334 9.05 14.36 26.82
C SER A 334 9.33 13.07 27.60
N LYS A 335 9.94 13.17 28.79
CA LYS A 335 10.29 12.01 29.62
C LYS A 335 9.05 11.30 30.18
N ARG A 336 7.92 11.99 30.35
CA ARG A 336 6.70 11.45 30.99
C ARG A 336 5.90 10.52 30.07
N LEU A 337 5.74 10.91 28.80
CA LEU A 337 5.07 10.09 27.78
C LEU A 337 5.95 8.90 27.36
N PHE A 338 7.27 9.09 27.26
CA PHE A 338 8.21 8.00 26.97
C PHE A 338 8.27 6.98 28.11
N ALA A 339 8.27 7.43 29.36
CA ALA A 339 8.23 6.54 30.53
C ALA A 339 6.94 5.69 30.56
N TRP A 340 5.79 6.31 30.26
CA TRP A 340 4.51 5.58 30.19
C TRP A 340 4.52 4.54 29.07
N TRP A 341 4.99 4.89 27.86
CA TRP A 341 4.99 3.96 26.74
C TRP A 341 6.03 2.84 26.90
N HIS A 342 7.20 3.16 27.44
CA HIS A 342 8.19 2.15 27.82
C HIS A 342 7.61 1.19 28.88
N SER A 343 6.85 1.70 29.86
CA SER A 343 6.18 0.87 30.86
C SER A 343 5.10 -0.04 30.26
N PHE A 344 4.37 0.44 29.25
CA PHE A 344 3.36 -0.34 28.53
C PHE A 344 4.00 -1.46 27.71
N LEU A 345 5.08 -1.18 26.98
CA LEU A 345 5.83 -2.19 26.21
C LEU A 345 6.46 -3.25 27.12
N LEU A 346 6.96 -2.85 28.30
CA LEU A 346 7.46 -3.80 29.29
C LEU A 346 6.34 -4.70 29.82
N ARG A 347 5.16 -4.13 30.15
CA ARG A 347 3.98 -4.90 30.57
C ARG A 347 3.46 -5.85 29.49
N LEU A 348 3.45 -5.42 28.23
CA LEU A 348 3.04 -6.29 27.13
C LEU A 348 4.05 -7.42 26.91
N SER A 349 5.34 -7.13 27.05
CA SER A 349 6.39 -8.14 26.95
C SER A 349 6.35 -9.17 28.08
N SER A 350 5.97 -8.75 29.30
CA SER A 350 5.80 -9.67 30.43
C SER A 350 4.55 -10.54 30.24
N TRP A 351 3.45 -9.96 29.74
CA TRP A 351 2.23 -10.71 29.40
C TRP A 351 2.49 -11.77 28.31
N LEU A 352 3.23 -11.41 27.26
CA LEU A 352 3.63 -12.34 26.20
C LEU A 352 4.60 -13.43 26.69
N SER A 353 5.41 -13.13 27.72
CA SER A 353 6.28 -14.13 28.33
C SER A 353 5.50 -15.11 29.22
N ALA A 354 4.46 -14.63 29.91
CA ALA A 354 3.53 -15.47 30.68
C ALA A 354 2.73 -16.40 29.76
N LEU A 355 2.24 -15.89 28.63
CA LEU A 355 1.56 -16.71 27.63
C LEU A 355 2.47 -17.81 27.05
N LYS A 356 3.75 -17.47 26.80
CA LYS A 356 4.75 -18.46 26.34
C LYS A 356 5.04 -19.52 27.40
N LEU A 357 5.11 -19.15 28.68
CA LEU A 357 5.30 -20.11 29.77
C LEU A 357 4.08 -21.02 29.97
N ALA A 358 2.87 -20.52 29.69
CA ALA A 358 1.64 -21.31 29.74
C ALA A 358 1.53 -22.34 28.60
N ILE A 359 2.08 -22.03 27.41
CA ILE A 359 1.98 -22.89 26.22
C ILE A 359 3.18 -23.87 26.12
N LEU A 360 4.32 -23.57 26.75
CA LEU A 360 5.53 -24.40 26.71
C LEU A 360 5.39 -25.85 27.25
N PRO A 361 4.55 -26.16 28.26
CA PRO A 361 4.41 -27.52 28.78
C PRO A 361 3.84 -28.50 27.74
N TRP A 362 3.14 -27.99 26.72
CA TRP A 362 2.47 -28.79 25.70
C TRP A 362 3.30 -28.99 24.43
N LEU A 363 4.42 -28.27 24.27
CA LEU A 363 5.36 -28.51 23.17
C LEU A 363 6.45 -29.50 23.60
N ASN A 364 6.25 -30.77 23.25
CA ASN A 364 7.22 -31.83 23.46
C ASN A 364 8.38 -31.71 22.44
N ILE A 365 9.25 -30.71 22.65
CA ILE A 365 10.41 -30.50 21.79
C ILE A 365 11.51 -31.44 22.27
N ASN A 366 11.83 -32.44 21.44
CA ASN A 366 12.87 -33.41 21.74
C ASN A 366 14.24 -32.71 21.80
N GLN A 367 14.91 -32.73 22.95
CA GLN A 367 16.17 -32.00 23.19
C GLN A 367 17.30 -32.97 23.50
N GLY A 368 18.28 -33.05 22.59
CA GLY A 368 19.46 -33.88 22.77
C GLY A 368 20.42 -33.38 23.88
N PRO A 369 21.38 -34.20 24.32
CA PRO A 369 22.25 -33.95 25.48
C PRO A 369 23.01 -32.62 25.44
N VAL A 370 23.46 -32.20 24.25
CA VAL A 370 24.18 -30.93 24.05
C VAL A 370 23.28 -29.73 24.36
N ALA A 371 22.01 -29.78 23.92
CA ALA A 371 21.06 -28.71 24.17
C ALA A 371 20.72 -28.59 25.65
N SER A 372 20.55 -29.72 26.33
CA SER A 372 20.30 -29.82 27.77
C SER A 372 21.47 -29.24 28.59
N TYR A 373 22.71 -29.58 28.25
CA TYR A 373 23.88 -28.99 28.93
C TYR A 373 24.05 -27.50 28.65
N GLN A 374 23.75 -27.02 27.44
CA GLN A 374 23.72 -25.58 27.17
C GLN A 374 22.62 -24.84 27.94
N ALA A 375 21.49 -25.51 28.22
CA ALA A 375 20.46 -24.97 29.09
C ALA A 375 20.98 -24.83 30.52
N LEU A 376 21.68 -25.85 31.01
CA LEU A 376 22.34 -25.85 32.31
C LEU A 376 23.38 -24.71 32.46
N LEU A 377 24.26 -24.51 31.47
CA LEU A 377 25.23 -23.40 31.50
C LEU A 377 24.56 -22.02 31.60
N ARG A 378 23.42 -21.85 30.92
CA ARG A 378 22.65 -20.61 30.98
C ARG A 378 21.97 -20.44 32.33
N TRP A 379 21.48 -21.52 32.92
CA TRP A 379 20.91 -21.51 34.25
C TRP A 379 21.93 -21.14 35.30
N GLY A 380 23.09 -21.79 35.33
CA GLY A 380 24.13 -21.46 36.29
C GLY A 380 24.56 -19.99 36.16
N ARG A 381 24.64 -19.45 34.93
CA ARG A 381 24.87 -18.00 34.73
C ARG A 381 23.75 -17.14 35.34
N ARG A 382 22.47 -17.52 35.22
CA ARG A 382 21.35 -16.77 35.83
C ARG A 382 21.39 -16.83 37.35
N GLN A 383 21.77 -17.98 37.90
CA GLN A 383 21.99 -18.17 39.33
C GLN A 383 23.31 -17.57 39.82
N ARG A 384 24.02 -16.78 38.98
CA ARG A 384 25.31 -16.13 39.29
C ARG A 384 26.48 -17.08 39.54
N HIS A 385 26.39 -18.33 39.10
CA HIS A 385 27.46 -19.32 39.08
C HIS A 385 27.80 -19.76 37.64
N PRO A 386 28.34 -18.87 36.78
CA PRO A 386 28.73 -19.23 35.42
C PRO A 386 29.96 -20.15 35.40
N ARG A 387 29.99 -21.10 34.47
CA ARG A 387 31.18 -21.95 34.22
C ARG A 387 32.38 -21.10 33.78
N LEU A 388 33.55 -21.37 34.36
CA LEU A 388 34.81 -20.71 33.99
C LEU A 388 35.38 -21.34 32.71
N LYS A 389 36.21 -20.58 31.97
CA LYS A 389 36.74 -21.04 30.68
C LYS A 389 37.61 -22.29 30.77
N HIS A 390 38.36 -22.45 31.86
CA HIS A 390 39.28 -23.57 32.09
C HIS A 390 38.62 -24.74 32.82
N GLU A 391 37.41 -24.55 33.35
CA GLU A 391 36.74 -25.51 34.21
C GLU A 391 36.15 -26.65 33.37
N THR A 392 36.39 -27.90 33.75
CA THR A 392 35.80 -29.06 33.08
C THR A 392 34.31 -29.22 33.43
N PRO A 393 33.52 -30.00 32.66
CA PRO A 393 32.12 -30.24 33.00
C PRO A 393 31.92 -30.83 34.41
N TYR A 394 32.82 -31.69 34.87
CA TYR A 394 32.77 -32.31 36.20
C TYR A 394 33.17 -31.34 37.31
N GLU A 395 34.20 -30.52 37.12
CA GLU A 395 34.54 -29.45 38.06
C GLU A 395 33.37 -28.46 38.20
N TYR A 396 32.73 -28.13 37.08
CA TYR A 396 31.56 -27.25 37.10
C TYR A 396 30.36 -27.88 37.83
N LEU A 397 30.13 -29.18 37.63
CA LEU A 397 29.12 -29.94 38.36
C LEU A 397 29.41 -29.95 39.86
N GLN A 398 30.66 -30.21 40.27
CA GLN A 398 31.05 -30.25 41.67
C GLN A 398 30.77 -28.90 42.34
N ARG A 399 31.19 -27.79 41.71
CA ARG A 399 30.92 -26.45 42.24
C ARG A 399 29.44 -26.11 42.27
N LEU A 400 28.67 -26.47 41.23
CA LEU A 400 27.21 -26.26 41.24
C LEU A 400 26.52 -27.07 42.33
N THR A 401 26.97 -28.30 42.58
CA THR A 401 26.40 -29.19 43.60
C THR A 401 26.65 -28.66 45.01
N GLN A 402 27.80 -28.03 45.27
CA GLN A 402 28.09 -27.37 46.54
C GLN A 402 27.12 -26.23 46.84
N HIS A 403 26.70 -25.48 45.82
CA HIS A 403 25.76 -24.36 45.97
C HIS A 403 24.29 -24.78 45.90
N PHE A 404 23.98 -25.91 45.26
CA PHE A 404 22.61 -26.40 45.04
C PHE A 404 22.51 -27.91 45.33
N PRO A 405 22.68 -28.33 46.59
CA PRO A 405 22.72 -29.76 46.96
C PRO A 405 21.40 -30.48 46.66
N GLU A 406 20.25 -29.79 46.78
CA GLU A 406 18.91 -30.33 46.49
C GLU A 406 18.75 -30.78 45.03
N ASN A 407 19.55 -30.22 44.11
CA ASN A 407 19.47 -30.46 42.68
C ASN A 407 20.55 -31.39 42.15
N GLN A 408 21.36 -32.00 43.02
CA GLN A 408 22.53 -32.80 42.65
C GLN A 408 22.20 -33.89 41.62
N ALA A 409 21.08 -34.60 41.79
CA ALA A 409 20.68 -35.69 40.91
C ALA A 409 20.38 -35.21 39.48
N ASP A 410 19.70 -34.07 39.32
CA ASP A 410 19.37 -33.52 38.00
C ASP A 410 20.60 -32.90 37.32
N LEU A 411 21.47 -32.24 38.09
CA LEU A 411 22.72 -31.64 37.62
C LEU A 411 23.72 -32.70 37.12
N SER A 412 23.87 -33.79 37.89
CA SER A 412 24.72 -34.93 37.53
C SER A 412 24.21 -35.61 36.27
N LEU A 413 22.91 -35.93 36.21
CA LEU A 413 22.29 -36.56 35.04
C LEU A 413 22.52 -35.75 33.76
N ILE A 414 22.31 -34.43 33.76
CA ILE A 414 22.53 -33.60 32.56
C ILE A 414 24.01 -33.59 32.16
N THR A 415 24.91 -33.51 33.14
CA THR A 415 26.36 -33.43 32.89
C THR A 415 26.92 -34.75 32.40
N GLU A 416 26.54 -35.87 33.01
CA GLU A 416 26.95 -37.22 32.63
C GLU A 416 26.50 -37.56 31.22
N GLN A 417 25.23 -37.29 30.87
CA GLN A 417 24.72 -37.54 29.52
C GLN A 417 25.43 -36.67 28.47
N TYR A 418 25.79 -35.43 28.81
CA TYR A 418 26.57 -34.58 27.93
C TYR A 418 28.00 -35.10 27.73
N VAL A 419 28.70 -35.45 28.81
CA VAL A 419 30.06 -35.99 28.76
C VAL A 419 30.07 -37.30 27.99
N PHE A 420 29.15 -38.22 28.30
CA PHE A 420 29.01 -39.48 27.59
C PHE A 420 28.79 -39.24 26.09
N TYR A 421 27.82 -38.40 25.71
CA TYR A 421 27.58 -38.08 24.30
C TYR A 421 28.80 -37.45 23.62
N ARG A 422 29.49 -36.51 24.30
CA ARG A 422 30.60 -35.75 23.74
C ARG A 422 31.86 -36.59 23.54
N TYR A 423 32.15 -37.53 24.43
CA TYR A 423 33.40 -38.30 24.42
C TYR A 423 33.24 -39.73 23.88
N SER A 424 32.05 -40.34 23.96
CA SER A 424 31.82 -41.68 23.38
C SER A 424 31.50 -41.62 21.88
N GLY A 425 31.02 -40.48 21.37
CA GLY A 425 30.57 -40.34 19.97
C GLY A 425 29.34 -41.20 19.62
N LYS A 426 28.74 -41.89 20.58
CA LYS A 426 27.59 -42.77 20.38
C LYS A 426 26.29 -42.05 20.73
N PRO A 427 25.16 -42.36 20.05
CA PRO A 427 23.85 -41.93 20.48
C PRO A 427 23.54 -42.48 21.89
N LEU A 428 22.63 -41.81 22.60
CA LEU A 428 22.19 -42.20 23.95
C LEU A 428 21.80 -43.69 23.95
N ALA A 429 22.38 -44.47 24.86
CA ALA A 429 22.13 -45.92 24.93
C ALA A 429 20.72 -46.25 25.46
N ASP A 430 20.10 -45.34 26.22
CA ASP A 430 18.76 -45.50 26.77
C ASP A 430 17.74 -44.67 25.94
N PRO A 431 16.74 -45.30 25.29
CA PRO A 431 15.71 -44.58 24.54
C PRO A 431 14.84 -43.66 25.43
N PHE A 432 14.88 -43.83 26.75
CA PHE A 432 14.20 -42.95 27.71
C PHE A 432 15.08 -41.84 28.27
N ALA A 433 16.36 -41.77 27.89
CA ALA A 433 17.28 -40.75 28.40
C ALA A 433 16.84 -39.32 28.06
N GLU A 434 16.20 -39.13 26.89
CA GLU A 434 15.69 -37.82 26.47
C GLU A 434 14.55 -37.32 27.38
N ASN A 435 13.63 -38.22 27.75
CA ASN A 435 12.54 -37.91 28.68
C ASN A 435 13.07 -37.60 30.09
N LYS A 436 14.07 -38.34 30.56
CA LYS A 436 14.72 -38.10 31.86
C LYS A 436 15.45 -36.75 31.87
N LEU A 437 16.18 -36.42 30.79
CA LEU A 437 16.84 -35.12 30.62
C LEU A 437 15.81 -33.98 30.63
N GLN A 438 14.69 -34.15 29.94
CA GLN A 438 13.64 -33.14 29.90
C GLN A 438 12.96 -32.96 31.27
N ALA A 439 12.73 -34.05 32.01
CA ALA A 439 12.20 -34.00 33.36
C ALA A 439 13.16 -33.28 34.32
N ALA A 440 14.47 -33.58 34.25
CA ALA A 440 15.51 -32.90 35.02
C ALA A 440 15.55 -31.40 34.70
N LEU A 441 15.47 -31.03 33.42
CA LEU A 441 15.36 -29.62 33.02
C LEU A 441 14.09 -28.96 33.59
N ARG A 442 12.94 -29.64 33.57
CA ARG A 442 11.68 -29.09 34.12
C ARG A 442 11.79 -28.85 35.64
N ARG A 443 12.37 -29.79 36.40
CA ARG A 443 12.58 -29.67 37.85
C ARG A 443 13.52 -28.53 38.23
N LEU A 444 14.56 -28.31 37.43
CA LEU A 444 15.47 -27.16 37.57
C LEU A 444 14.83 -25.81 37.15
N GLY A 445 13.55 -25.79 36.73
CA GLY A 445 12.87 -24.60 36.21
C GLY A 445 13.37 -24.16 34.83
N LEU A 446 13.99 -25.07 34.07
CA LEU A 446 14.62 -24.85 32.76
C LEU A 446 13.67 -25.08 31.60
N ALA A 447 12.49 -24.47 31.64
CA ALA A 447 11.73 -24.26 30.42
C ALA A 447 12.48 -23.20 29.57
N LEU A 448 13.13 -23.65 28.49
CA LEU A 448 14.12 -22.83 27.76
C LEU A 448 13.54 -21.52 27.16
N PRO A 449 14.33 -20.42 27.18
CA PRO A 449 13.97 -19.17 26.53
C PRO A 449 14.56 -18.97 25.11
N ARG A 450 13.76 -18.28 24.28
CA ARG A 450 14.00 -17.44 23.06
C ARG A 450 15.02 -17.83 21.97
N ARG A 451 16.10 -18.58 22.23
CA ARG A 451 17.15 -18.83 21.22
C ARG A 451 16.78 -19.93 20.20
N THR A 452 15.84 -20.81 20.54
CA THR A 452 15.27 -21.81 19.61
C THR A 452 14.42 -21.17 18.50
N ALA A 453 13.89 -19.95 18.71
CA ALA A 453 13.18 -19.19 17.67
C ALA A 453 14.11 -18.71 16.53
N ILE A 454 15.38 -18.45 16.83
CA ILE A 454 16.38 -18.08 15.81
C ILE A 454 16.83 -19.32 15.04
N SER A 455 16.92 -20.47 15.71
CA SER A 455 17.20 -21.76 15.05
C SER A 455 16.06 -22.19 14.12
N LEU A 456 14.79 -22.03 14.53
CA LEU A 456 13.61 -22.28 13.70
C LEU A 456 13.58 -21.37 12.47
N LYS A 457 13.92 -20.08 12.62
CA LYS A 457 14.02 -19.15 11.48
C LYS A 457 15.06 -19.61 10.45
N ASN A 458 16.23 -20.08 10.90
CA ASN A 458 17.28 -20.57 10.01
C ASN A 458 16.94 -21.93 9.38
N LEU A 459 16.22 -22.80 10.10
CA LEU A 459 15.70 -24.08 9.57
C LEU A 459 14.61 -23.86 8.51
N ILE A 460 13.72 -22.88 8.72
CA ILE A 460 12.70 -22.49 7.74
C ILE A 460 13.36 -21.86 6.50
N LEU A 461 14.37 -21.00 6.67
CA LEU A 461 15.12 -20.42 5.54
C LEU A 461 15.90 -21.47 4.74
N THR A 462 16.43 -22.51 5.38
CA THR A 462 17.11 -23.62 4.69
C THR A 462 16.15 -24.61 4.04
N LEU A 463 14.96 -24.81 4.60
CA LEU A 463 13.89 -25.59 3.95
C LEU A 463 13.32 -24.86 2.72
N ILE A 464 13.12 -23.54 2.82
CA ILE A 464 12.68 -22.71 1.68
C ILE A 464 13.73 -22.71 0.56
N SER A 465 15.03 -22.64 0.90
CA SER A 465 16.09 -22.69 -0.13
C SER A 465 16.24 -24.06 -0.80
N ARG A 466 16.00 -25.16 -0.06
CA ARG A 466 15.98 -26.52 -0.63
C ARG A 466 14.76 -26.76 -1.53
N LEU A 467 13.58 -26.30 -1.13
CA LEU A 467 12.36 -26.42 -1.96
C LEU A 467 12.47 -25.60 -3.26
N LYS A 468 13.13 -24.43 -3.22
CA LYS A 468 13.38 -23.63 -4.44
C LYS A 468 14.37 -24.29 -5.41
N LYS A 469 15.19 -25.24 -4.94
CA LYS A 469 16.18 -25.95 -5.76
C LYS A 469 15.64 -27.27 -6.35
N GLN A 470 14.47 -27.73 -5.93
CA GLN A 470 13.79 -28.90 -6.51
C GLN A 470 12.75 -28.53 -7.59
N ASN A 471 12.38 -27.25 -7.69
CA ASN A 471 11.41 -26.73 -8.68
C ASN A 471 12.05 -26.00 -9.87
N ASN A 472 13.39 -26.03 -9.98
CA ASN A 472 14.18 -25.68 -11.16
C ASN A 472 14.98 -26.92 -11.53
#